data_AF-A0A4V1UCM8-F1
#
_entry.id   AF-A0A4V1UCM8-F1
#
_cell.length_a   1.000
_cell.length_b   1.000
_cell.length_c   1.000
_cell.angle_alpha   90.00
_cell.angle_beta   90.00
_cell.angle_gamma   90.00
#
_symmetry.space_group_name_H-M   'P 1'
#
loop_
_entity.id
_entity.type
_entity.pdbx_description
1 polymer ?
#
loop_
_entity_poly.entity_id
_entity_poly.type
_entity_poly.pdbx_seq_one_letter_code
_entity_poly.pdbx_strand_id
1 'polypeptide(L)'
;MDIRAAEISAILKSQIAGFGEEADVSDVGSVLSVGDGIARVYGLDNVQAGEMVEFPSAGVKGMALNLERDNVGIVIFGNDNHIKEGDQVRRLGEIVDVPVGKGLLGRVVNPLGEPIDGKGPIVGSERRRVDVKAPGIIPRKSVHEPVQTGLKAIDALIPIGRGQRELIIGDRQTGKTAIAIDAILNQKAANAGDDESAKLYCIYVAIGQKRSTVAQIVKTLEEAGAMEYTIVVAATASEPAPLQFLAPFAGCAMGEFFRDNGMHGLIIYDDLSKQAVAYRQMSLLLRRPPGREAYPGDVFYLHSRLLERAAKLNEDNGSGSLTALPVIETQANDVSAYIPTNVISITDGQIFLETDLFFQGIRPAVN
;
A
#
# COMPACT_ATOMS: atom_id res chain seq x y z
N MET A 1 16.12 13.17 -24.02
CA MET A 1 15.99 12.25 -25.17
C MET A 1 14.68 12.60 -25.82
N ASP A 2 14.80 13.25 -26.98
CA ASP A 2 13.75 13.94 -27.72
C ASP A 2 12.78 12.95 -28.37
N ILE A 3 11.50 13.32 -28.38
CA ILE A 3 10.44 12.68 -29.14
C ILE A 3 10.90 12.60 -30.61
N ARG A 4 10.83 11.42 -31.25
CA ARG A 4 11.39 11.26 -32.59
C ARG A 4 10.54 12.04 -33.59
N ALA A 5 11.19 12.71 -34.55
CA ALA A 5 10.49 13.52 -35.57
C ALA A 5 9.44 12.75 -36.39
N ALA A 6 9.56 11.43 -36.48
CA ALA A 6 8.58 10.56 -37.12
C ALA A 6 7.27 10.43 -36.32
N GLU A 7 7.35 10.41 -34.98
CA GLU A 7 6.20 10.35 -34.05
C GLU A 7 5.38 11.63 -34.14
N ILE A 8 6.06 12.78 -34.09
CA ILE A 8 5.46 14.10 -34.32
C ILE A 8 4.79 14.14 -35.70
N SER A 9 5.44 13.60 -36.74
CA SER A 9 4.88 13.63 -38.09
C SER A 9 3.61 12.78 -38.25
N ALA A 10 3.50 11.62 -37.59
CA ALA A 10 2.30 10.79 -37.64
C ALA A 10 1.13 11.43 -36.87
N ILE A 11 1.40 11.95 -35.67
CA ILE A 11 0.41 12.65 -34.85
C ILE A 11 -0.03 13.95 -35.52
N LEU A 12 0.90 14.76 -36.04
CA LEU A 12 0.56 15.98 -36.78
C LEU A 12 -0.21 15.67 -38.06
N LYS A 13 0.12 14.61 -38.81
CA LYS A 13 -0.67 14.21 -39.99
C LYS A 13 -2.10 13.83 -39.60
N SER A 14 -2.28 13.12 -38.48
CA SER A 14 -3.59 12.81 -37.90
C SER A 14 -4.34 14.08 -37.49
N GLN A 15 -3.70 14.99 -36.75
CA GLN A 15 -4.30 16.26 -36.34
C GLN A 15 -4.68 17.17 -37.51
N ILE A 16 -3.84 17.21 -38.56
CA ILE A 16 -4.13 17.98 -39.80
C ILE A 16 -5.25 17.31 -40.59
N ALA A 17 -5.27 15.99 -40.67
CA ALA A 17 -6.33 15.24 -41.38
C ALA A 17 -7.69 15.34 -40.66
N GLY A 18 -7.70 15.41 -39.33
CA GLY A 18 -8.89 15.61 -38.49
C GLY A 18 -9.19 17.09 -38.17
N PHE A 19 -8.46 18.05 -38.77
CA PHE A 19 -8.65 19.46 -38.48
C PHE A 19 -10.01 19.94 -39.00
N GLY A 20 -10.99 20.05 -38.10
CA GLY A 20 -12.38 20.40 -38.40
C GLY A 20 -13.41 19.32 -38.04
N GLU A 21 -12.95 18.10 -37.71
CA GLU A 21 -13.78 17.07 -37.06
C GLU A 21 -13.43 17.05 -35.57
N GLU A 22 -14.34 17.50 -34.69
CA GLU A 22 -14.26 17.19 -33.26
C GLU A 22 -14.50 15.68 -33.09
N ALA A 23 -13.46 14.87 -33.36
CA ALA A 23 -13.49 13.46 -33.04
C ALA A 23 -13.49 13.33 -31.52
N ASP A 24 -14.55 12.71 -30.99
CA ASP A 24 -14.78 12.44 -29.57
C ASP A 24 -13.82 11.33 -29.07
N VAL A 25 -12.50 11.54 -29.20
CA VAL A 25 -11.43 10.59 -28.79
C VAL A 25 -11.05 10.80 -27.32
N SER A 26 -12.02 11.18 -26.49
CA SER A 26 -11.78 11.55 -25.10
C SER A 26 -11.36 10.37 -24.20
N ASP A 27 -11.71 9.15 -24.61
CA ASP A 27 -11.60 7.95 -23.76
C ASP A 27 -10.53 6.93 -24.19
N VAL A 28 -9.89 7.17 -25.32
CA VAL A 28 -8.90 6.26 -25.90
C VAL A 28 -7.57 7.00 -26.08
N GLY A 29 -6.48 6.31 -25.78
CA GLY A 29 -5.14 6.76 -26.07
C GLY A 29 -4.32 5.75 -26.87
N SER A 30 -3.15 6.18 -27.32
CA SER A 30 -2.15 5.35 -27.99
C SER A 30 -0.82 5.42 -27.24
N VAL A 31 -0.20 4.27 -27.00
CA VAL A 31 1.13 4.20 -26.38
C VAL A 31 2.16 4.88 -27.28
N LEU A 32 2.85 5.89 -26.75
CA LEU A 32 3.99 6.54 -27.39
C LEU A 32 5.31 5.83 -27.08
N SER A 33 5.46 5.40 -25.82
CA SER A 33 6.67 4.70 -25.38
C SER A 33 6.34 3.89 -24.14
N VAL A 34 7.02 2.76 -23.97
CA VAL A 34 6.93 1.92 -22.77
C VAL A 34 8.32 1.47 -22.35
N GLY A 35 8.57 1.43 -21.04
CA GLY A 35 9.80 0.88 -20.47
C GLY A 35 9.81 0.97 -18.95
N ASP A 36 10.44 -0.01 -18.32
CA ASP A 36 10.63 -0.10 -16.86
C ASP A 36 9.30 0.04 -16.07
N GLY A 37 8.20 -0.49 -16.61
CA GLY A 37 6.88 -0.43 -15.98
C GLY A 37 6.16 0.93 -16.09
N ILE A 38 6.62 1.83 -16.98
CA ILE A 38 5.94 3.09 -17.29
C ILE A 38 5.64 3.20 -18.78
N ALA A 39 4.42 3.63 -19.08
CA ALA A 39 3.99 4.00 -20.42
C ALA A 39 3.72 5.50 -20.50
N ARG A 40 4.10 6.11 -21.63
CA ARG A 40 3.61 7.43 -22.05
C ARG A 40 2.54 7.24 -23.10
N VAL A 41 1.40 7.87 -22.91
CA VAL A 41 0.21 7.64 -23.75
C VAL A 41 -0.28 8.98 -24.27
N TYR A 42 -0.50 9.08 -25.58
CA TYR A 42 -1.16 10.23 -26.21
C TYR A 42 -2.67 10.05 -26.18
N GLY A 43 -3.42 11.15 -26.05
CA GLY A 43 -4.87 11.15 -25.90
C GLY A 43 -5.30 10.99 -24.44
N LEU A 44 -6.42 10.28 -24.21
CA LEU A 44 -7.06 10.17 -22.88
C LEU A 44 -7.44 11.54 -22.28
N ASP A 45 -7.95 12.46 -23.09
CA ASP A 45 -8.11 13.89 -22.73
C ASP A 45 -8.86 14.15 -21.42
N ASN A 46 -9.85 13.31 -21.10
CA ASN A 46 -10.68 13.46 -19.89
C ASN A 46 -10.09 12.76 -18.65
N VAL A 47 -8.84 12.25 -18.67
CA VAL A 47 -8.37 11.27 -17.67
C VAL A 47 -8.05 11.96 -16.36
N GLN A 48 -8.45 11.33 -15.27
CA GLN A 48 -8.24 11.85 -13.93
C GLN A 48 -6.92 11.35 -13.36
N ALA A 49 -6.31 12.16 -12.50
CA ALA A 49 -5.14 11.71 -11.74
C ALA A 49 -5.55 10.57 -10.80
N GLY A 50 -4.84 9.44 -10.87
CA GLY A 50 -5.19 8.23 -10.14
C GLY A 50 -6.27 7.38 -10.80
N GLU A 51 -6.71 7.70 -12.01
CA GLU A 51 -7.66 6.87 -12.76
C GLU A 51 -7.00 5.59 -13.25
N MET A 52 -7.76 4.49 -13.17
CA MET A 52 -7.38 3.21 -13.73
C MET A 52 -7.50 3.23 -15.25
N VAL A 53 -6.51 2.64 -15.91
CA VAL A 53 -6.52 2.39 -17.34
C VAL A 53 -6.25 0.93 -17.63
N GLU A 54 -6.62 0.50 -18.82
CA GLU A 54 -6.37 -0.84 -19.33
C GLU A 54 -5.58 -0.77 -20.65
N PHE A 55 -4.66 -1.72 -20.80
CA PHE A 55 -3.93 -2.02 -22.03
C PHE A 55 -4.52 -3.32 -22.61
N PRO A 56 -5.56 -3.25 -23.48
CA PRO A 56 -6.33 -4.43 -23.86
C PRO A 56 -5.48 -5.51 -24.55
N SER A 57 -4.53 -5.09 -25.39
CA SER A 57 -3.60 -6.00 -26.08
C SER A 57 -2.76 -6.85 -25.13
N ALA A 58 -2.41 -6.30 -23.97
CA ALA A 58 -1.58 -6.96 -22.98
C ALA A 58 -2.40 -7.62 -21.86
N GLY A 59 -3.67 -7.25 -21.69
CA GLY A 59 -4.51 -7.67 -20.57
C GLY A 59 -3.99 -7.14 -19.22
N VAL A 60 -3.33 -5.98 -19.23
CA VAL A 60 -2.71 -5.38 -18.03
C VAL A 60 -3.38 -4.06 -17.70
N LYS A 61 -3.51 -3.77 -16.40
CA LYS A 61 -4.01 -2.50 -15.90
C LYS A 61 -2.88 -1.55 -15.53
N GLY A 62 -3.16 -0.26 -15.55
CA GLY A 62 -2.26 0.78 -15.05
C GLY A 62 -3.02 1.88 -14.35
N MET A 63 -2.27 2.87 -13.86
CA MET A 63 -2.82 4.07 -13.23
C MET A 63 -2.19 5.31 -13.84
N ALA A 64 -3.02 6.28 -14.21
CA ALA A 64 -2.57 7.59 -14.67
C ALA A 64 -1.98 8.38 -13.48
N LEU A 65 -0.67 8.69 -13.53
CA LEU A 65 0.00 9.41 -12.45
C LEU A 65 0.35 10.85 -12.82
N ASN A 66 0.87 11.05 -14.04
CA ASN A 66 1.23 12.38 -14.54
C ASN A 66 0.31 12.74 -15.71
N LEU A 67 -0.31 13.91 -15.66
CA LEU A 67 -1.09 14.47 -16.76
C LEU A 67 -0.31 15.64 -17.35
N GLU A 68 0.42 15.41 -18.44
CA GLU A 68 1.13 16.46 -19.18
C GLU A 68 0.20 17.05 -20.25
N ARG A 69 0.63 18.13 -20.91
CA ARG A 69 -0.19 18.78 -21.96
C ARG A 69 -0.46 17.86 -23.16
N ASP A 70 0.55 17.08 -23.54
CA ASP A 70 0.54 16.33 -24.80
C ASP A 70 0.56 14.81 -24.58
N ASN A 71 0.66 14.35 -23.33
CA ASN A 71 0.69 12.93 -22.99
C ASN A 71 0.33 12.68 -21.52
N VAL A 72 0.03 11.42 -21.23
CA VAL A 72 -0.28 10.90 -19.89
C VAL A 72 0.79 9.89 -19.50
N GLY A 73 1.42 10.09 -18.35
CA GLY A 73 2.35 9.15 -17.74
C GLY A 73 1.59 8.13 -16.91
N ILE A 74 1.62 6.87 -17.35
CA ILE A 74 0.90 5.75 -16.76
C ILE A 74 1.88 4.77 -16.14
N VAL A 75 1.64 4.41 -14.89
CA VAL A 75 2.38 3.34 -14.21
C VAL A 75 1.65 2.00 -14.42
N ILE A 76 2.39 0.95 -14.75
CA ILE A 76 1.84 -0.35 -15.16
C ILE A 76 1.81 -1.31 -13.96
N PHE A 77 0.66 -1.93 -13.68
CA PHE A 77 0.46 -2.85 -12.55
C PHE A 77 0.78 -4.32 -12.88
N GLY A 78 1.61 -4.56 -13.88
CA GLY A 78 1.95 -5.89 -14.36
C GLY A 78 3.19 -5.89 -15.24
N ASN A 79 3.34 -6.93 -16.04
CA ASN A 79 4.46 -7.06 -16.97
C ASN A 79 4.22 -6.18 -18.20
N ASP A 80 5.20 -5.36 -18.56
CA ASP A 80 5.18 -4.43 -19.69
C ASP A 80 5.70 -5.04 -21.01
N ASN A 81 6.28 -6.25 -21.00
CA ASN A 81 6.86 -6.91 -22.18
C ASN A 81 5.89 -7.10 -23.35
N HIS A 82 4.57 -7.15 -23.08
CA HIS A 82 3.54 -7.35 -24.10
C HIS A 82 2.91 -6.04 -24.59
N ILE A 83 3.29 -4.90 -23.99
CA ILE A 83 2.83 -3.58 -24.41
C ILE A 83 3.80 -3.05 -25.46
N LYS A 84 3.27 -2.52 -26.56
CA LYS A 84 4.04 -1.99 -27.69
C LYS A 84 3.65 -0.54 -27.97
N GLU A 85 4.58 0.18 -28.61
CA GLU A 85 4.27 1.47 -29.21
C GLU A 85 3.12 1.32 -30.22
N GLY A 86 2.18 2.26 -30.18
CA GLY A 86 0.95 2.24 -30.97
C GLY A 86 -0.19 1.41 -30.38
N ASP A 87 0.03 0.66 -29.29
CA ASP A 87 -1.05 -0.07 -28.65
C ASP A 87 -2.11 0.88 -28.08
N GLN A 88 -3.37 0.44 -28.15
CA GLN A 88 -4.49 1.20 -27.61
C GLN A 88 -4.50 1.13 -26.08
N VAL A 89 -4.84 2.24 -25.45
CA VAL A 89 -5.07 2.37 -24.01
C VAL A 89 -6.48 2.89 -23.80
N ARG A 90 -7.21 2.30 -22.85
CA ARG A 90 -8.57 2.72 -22.54
C ARG A 90 -8.68 3.11 -21.08
N ARG A 91 -9.39 4.20 -20.81
CA ARG A 91 -9.77 4.52 -19.43
C ARG A 91 -10.82 3.55 -18.89
N LEU A 92 -10.83 3.35 -17.58
CA LEU A 92 -11.89 2.61 -16.90
C LEU A 92 -12.94 3.52 -16.26
N GLY A 93 -12.72 4.84 -16.18
CA GLY A 93 -13.67 5.77 -15.56
C GLY A 93 -13.66 5.74 -14.03
N GLU A 94 -12.77 4.96 -13.44
CA GLU A 94 -12.74 4.67 -12.01
C GLU A 94 -11.35 4.98 -11.43
N ILE A 95 -11.32 5.73 -10.34
CA ILE A 95 -10.12 5.89 -9.52
C ILE A 95 -9.78 4.54 -8.88
N VAL A 96 -8.50 4.24 -8.71
CA VAL A 96 -8.04 2.97 -8.14
C VAL A 96 -8.82 2.60 -6.87
N ASP A 97 -9.48 1.46 -6.94
CA ASP A 97 -10.28 0.88 -5.87
C ASP A 97 -9.99 -0.61 -5.72
N VAL A 98 -10.31 -1.15 -4.55
CA VAL A 98 -10.07 -2.56 -4.19
C VAL A 98 -11.31 -3.14 -3.51
N PRO A 99 -11.54 -4.46 -3.62
CA PRO A 99 -12.50 -5.13 -2.75
C PRO A 99 -12.10 -4.93 -1.28
N VAL A 100 -13.11 -4.70 -0.45
CA VAL A 100 -13.03 -4.63 1.02
C VAL A 100 -14.22 -5.41 1.60
N GLY A 101 -14.09 -5.85 2.85
CA GLY A 101 -15.16 -6.59 3.53
C GLY A 101 -14.68 -7.85 4.24
N LYS A 102 -15.57 -8.44 5.06
CA LYS A 102 -15.28 -9.69 5.79
C LYS A 102 -15.00 -10.89 4.87
N GLY A 103 -15.46 -10.85 3.61
CA GLY A 103 -15.16 -11.88 2.61
C GLY A 103 -13.67 -12.05 2.26
N LEU A 104 -12.82 -11.08 2.64
CA LEU A 104 -11.36 -11.14 2.48
C LEU A 104 -10.63 -11.83 3.63
N LEU A 105 -11.30 -12.08 4.76
CA LEU A 105 -10.68 -12.76 5.89
C LEU A 105 -10.22 -14.16 5.47
N GLY A 106 -8.98 -14.52 5.83
CA GLY A 106 -8.37 -15.78 5.44
C GLY A 106 -7.82 -15.83 4.02
N ARG A 107 -7.87 -14.70 3.29
CA ARG A 107 -7.41 -14.60 1.90
C ARG A 107 -6.03 -13.96 1.80
N VAL A 108 -5.31 -14.37 0.76
CA VAL A 108 -4.10 -13.69 0.28
C VAL A 108 -4.42 -13.02 -1.04
N VAL A 109 -4.26 -11.71 -1.12
CA VAL A 109 -4.59 -10.89 -2.29
C VAL A 109 -3.42 -10.06 -2.77
N ASN A 110 -3.40 -9.73 -4.06
CA ASN A 110 -2.49 -8.74 -4.61
C ASN A 110 -2.97 -7.29 -4.28
N PRO A 111 -2.20 -6.25 -4.60
CA PRO A 111 -2.59 -4.86 -4.33
C PRO A 111 -3.81 -4.35 -5.11
N LEU A 112 -4.28 -5.07 -6.14
CA LEU A 112 -5.53 -4.80 -6.85
C LEU A 112 -6.73 -5.54 -6.21
N GLY A 113 -6.46 -6.32 -5.14
CA GLY A 113 -7.43 -7.13 -4.41
C GLY A 113 -7.82 -8.42 -5.12
N GLU A 114 -7.05 -8.87 -6.11
CA GLU A 114 -7.25 -10.14 -6.78
C GLU A 114 -6.66 -11.27 -5.93
N PRO A 115 -7.37 -12.40 -5.74
CA PRO A 115 -6.90 -13.50 -4.92
C PRO A 115 -5.71 -14.22 -5.58
N ILE A 116 -4.65 -14.44 -4.80
CA ILE A 116 -3.42 -15.14 -5.22
C ILE A 116 -3.16 -16.41 -4.40
N ASP A 117 -4.09 -16.81 -3.55
CA ASP A 117 -4.04 -17.99 -2.68
C ASP A 117 -4.57 -19.28 -3.33
N GLY A 118 -5.17 -19.19 -4.53
CA GLY A 118 -5.79 -20.34 -5.19
C GLY A 118 -7.10 -20.81 -4.55
N LYS A 119 -7.67 -20.08 -3.59
CA LYS A 119 -8.93 -20.43 -2.89
C LYS A 119 -10.20 -20.00 -3.66
N GLY A 120 -10.08 -19.68 -4.95
CA GLY A 120 -11.19 -19.23 -5.81
C GLY A 120 -11.49 -17.73 -5.68
N PRO A 121 -12.61 -17.24 -6.25
CA PRO A 121 -12.99 -15.83 -6.20
C PRO A 121 -13.34 -15.36 -4.77
N ILE A 122 -13.33 -14.05 -4.54
CA ILE A 122 -13.76 -13.43 -3.28
C ILE A 122 -15.26 -13.18 -3.36
N VAL A 123 -16.01 -13.60 -2.33
CA VAL A 123 -17.47 -13.43 -2.24
C VAL A 123 -17.78 -12.52 -1.05
N GLY A 124 -18.78 -11.65 -1.19
CA GLY A 124 -19.20 -10.77 -0.09
C GLY A 124 -18.25 -9.61 0.19
N SER A 125 -17.71 -9.01 -0.87
CA SER A 125 -16.92 -7.76 -0.80
C SER A 125 -17.64 -6.62 -1.51
N GLU A 126 -17.41 -5.40 -1.03
CA GLU A 126 -17.73 -4.15 -1.73
C GLU A 126 -16.43 -3.51 -2.23
N ARG A 127 -16.48 -2.55 -3.16
CA ARG A 127 -15.28 -1.85 -3.64
C ARG A 127 -15.14 -0.50 -2.96
N ARG A 128 -13.93 -0.15 -2.55
CA ARG A 128 -13.59 1.18 -2.00
C ARG A 128 -12.30 1.69 -2.60
N ARG A 129 -12.23 3.02 -2.80
CA ARG A 129 -11.04 3.70 -3.30
C ARG A 129 -9.88 3.49 -2.34
N VAL A 130 -8.69 3.25 -2.91
CA VAL A 130 -7.48 3.00 -2.13
C VAL A 130 -6.90 4.26 -1.50
N ASP A 131 -7.14 5.42 -2.11
CA ASP A 131 -6.62 6.72 -1.67
C ASP A 131 -7.80 7.65 -1.34
N VAL A 132 -8.11 7.73 -0.05
CA VAL A 132 -9.16 8.60 0.49
C VAL A 132 -8.58 9.51 1.57
N LYS A 133 -9.26 10.64 1.78
CA LYS A 133 -8.87 11.59 2.82
C LYS A 133 -9.00 10.95 4.20
N ALA A 134 -7.96 11.09 5.01
CA ALA A 134 -7.98 10.66 6.40
C ALA A 134 -9.09 11.35 7.21
N PRO A 135 -9.64 10.68 8.26
CA PRO A 135 -10.56 11.32 9.19
C PRO A 135 -9.92 12.59 9.78
N GLY A 136 -10.66 13.69 9.79
CA GLY A 136 -10.23 14.94 10.42
C GLY A 136 -10.15 14.82 11.95
N ILE A 137 -9.95 15.93 12.65
CA ILE A 137 -9.85 15.92 14.12
C ILE A 137 -11.21 15.62 14.77
N ILE A 138 -12.29 16.22 14.28
CA ILE A 138 -13.64 16.14 14.88
C ILE A 138 -14.18 14.70 14.96
N PRO A 139 -14.07 13.85 13.90
CA PRO A 139 -14.55 12.47 13.96
C PRO A 139 -13.72 11.53 14.85
N ARG A 140 -12.57 11.96 15.38
CA ARG A 140 -11.67 11.13 16.17
C ARG A 140 -12.02 11.17 17.66
N LYS A 141 -11.59 10.14 18.39
CA LYS A 141 -11.61 10.04 19.84
C LYS A 141 -10.23 9.69 20.37
N SER A 142 -9.92 10.13 21.60
CA SER A 142 -8.69 9.73 22.29
C SER A 142 -8.60 8.21 22.41
N VAL A 143 -7.40 7.69 22.15
CA VAL A 143 -7.09 6.27 22.30
C VAL A 143 -7.12 5.91 23.80
N HIS A 144 -7.93 4.90 24.15
CA HIS A 144 -8.16 4.50 25.56
C HIS A 144 -8.32 2.98 25.74
N GLU A 145 -8.36 2.21 24.65
CA GLU A 145 -8.50 0.75 24.67
C GLU A 145 -7.17 0.13 24.22
N PRO A 146 -6.67 -0.93 24.85
CA PRO A 146 -5.39 -1.51 24.49
C PRO A 146 -5.48 -2.44 23.27
N VAL A 147 -4.37 -2.53 22.53
CA VAL A 147 -4.03 -3.64 21.65
C VAL A 147 -3.00 -4.49 22.37
N GLN A 148 -3.40 -5.67 22.83
CA GLN A 148 -2.52 -6.58 23.56
C GLN A 148 -1.61 -7.30 22.56
N THR A 149 -0.30 -7.10 22.63
CA THR A 149 0.65 -7.76 21.73
C THR A 149 1.04 -9.16 22.21
N GLY A 150 0.87 -9.44 23.50
CA GLY A 150 1.34 -10.69 24.13
C GLY A 150 2.83 -10.65 24.51
N LEU A 151 3.50 -9.53 24.23
CA LEU A 151 4.92 -9.34 24.47
C LEU A 151 5.10 -8.44 25.68
N LYS A 152 5.56 -9.03 26.80
CA LYS A 152 5.74 -8.33 28.08
C LYS A 152 6.52 -7.02 27.96
N ALA A 153 7.57 -6.99 27.13
CA ALA A 153 8.38 -5.79 26.94
C ALA A 153 7.56 -4.64 26.33
N ILE A 154 6.66 -4.95 25.39
CA ILE A 154 5.83 -3.94 24.71
C ILE A 154 4.63 -3.62 25.59
N ASP A 155 3.83 -4.60 25.99
CA ASP A 155 2.58 -4.37 26.72
C ASP A 155 2.78 -3.67 28.08
N ALA A 156 3.96 -3.81 28.69
CA ALA A 156 4.29 -3.16 29.97
C ALA A 156 5.00 -1.80 29.84
N LEU A 157 5.89 -1.62 28.84
CA LEU A 157 6.75 -0.43 28.74
C LEU A 157 6.32 0.52 27.61
N ILE A 158 5.77 -0.02 26.52
CA ILE A 158 5.39 0.70 25.31
C ILE A 158 3.97 0.24 24.89
N PRO A 159 2.94 0.50 25.73
CA PRO A 159 1.61 0.00 25.47
C PRO A 159 1.04 0.59 24.18
N ILE A 160 0.45 -0.26 23.35
CA ILE A 160 -0.18 0.12 22.08
C ILE A 160 -1.69 0.19 22.28
N GLY A 161 -2.32 1.26 21.83
CA GLY A 161 -3.77 1.43 21.90
C GLY A 161 -4.50 1.26 20.56
N ARG A 162 -5.82 1.05 20.63
CA ARG A 162 -6.71 0.94 19.48
C ARG A 162 -6.84 2.28 18.76
N GLY A 163 -6.33 2.35 17.53
CA GLY A 163 -6.23 3.58 16.75
C GLY A 163 -4.88 4.30 16.81
N GLN A 164 -3.90 3.75 17.54
CA GLN A 164 -2.53 4.29 17.62
C GLN A 164 -1.69 3.84 16.42
N ARG A 165 -0.64 4.62 16.11
CA ARG A 165 0.40 4.27 15.14
C ARG A 165 1.72 4.07 15.86
N GLU A 166 2.17 2.82 15.96
CA GLU A 166 3.39 2.47 16.70
C GLU A 166 4.45 1.93 15.73
N LEU A 167 5.55 2.65 15.55
CA LEU A 167 6.61 2.29 14.62
C LEU A 167 7.45 1.13 15.15
N ILE A 168 7.60 0.06 14.37
CA ILE A 168 8.61 -0.98 14.62
C ILE A 168 9.82 -0.68 13.75
N ILE A 169 10.90 -0.19 14.36
CA ILE A 169 12.11 0.23 13.65
C ILE A 169 13.34 -0.52 14.12
N GLY A 170 14.21 -0.89 13.20
CA GLY A 170 15.50 -1.48 13.52
C GLY A 170 16.16 -2.15 12.33
N ASP A 171 17.35 -2.69 12.56
CA ASP A 171 18.17 -3.28 11.53
C ASP A 171 17.61 -4.62 11.01
N ARG A 172 18.18 -5.10 9.92
CA ARG A 172 17.82 -6.39 9.34
C ARG A 172 18.03 -7.50 10.38
N GLN A 173 17.08 -8.45 10.43
CA GLN A 173 17.13 -9.63 11.32
C GLN A 173 17.08 -9.37 12.83
N THR A 174 16.56 -8.22 13.29
CA THR A 174 16.39 -7.90 14.72
C THR A 174 15.08 -8.38 15.35
N GLY A 175 14.18 -9.03 14.59
CA GLY A 175 12.91 -9.56 15.09
C GLY A 175 11.67 -8.71 14.80
N LYS A 176 11.76 -7.68 13.94
CA LYS A 176 10.63 -6.80 13.58
C LYS A 176 9.37 -7.56 13.15
N THR A 177 9.49 -8.43 12.16
CA THR A 177 8.37 -9.26 11.67
C THR A 177 7.86 -10.22 12.75
N ALA A 178 8.74 -10.74 13.62
CA ALA A 178 8.29 -11.64 14.70
C ALA A 178 7.35 -10.91 15.68
N ILE A 179 7.71 -9.68 16.08
CA ILE A 179 6.83 -8.84 16.92
C ILE A 179 5.48 -8.61 16.26
N ALA A 180 5.47 -8.27 14.96
CA ALA A 180 4.24 -8.02 14.23
C ALA A 180 3.36 -9.28 14.10
N ILE A 181 3.95 -10.44 13.82
CA ILE A 181 3.22 -11.71 13.73
C ILE A 181 2.71 -12.14 15.11
N ASP A 182 3.52 -12.05 16.17
CA ASP A 182 3.09 -12.37 17.53
C ASP A 182 1.90 -11.49 17.96
N ALA A 183 1.92 -10.21 17.60
CA ALA A 183 0.78 -9.32 17.83
C ALA A 183 -0.49 -9.78 17.11
N ILE A 184 -0.41 -10.30 15.88
CA ILE A 184 -1.57 -10.91 15.18
C ILE A 184 -2.03 -12.18 15.91
N LEU A 185 -1.10 -13.07 16.27
CA LEU A 185 -1.42 -14.35 16.90
C LEU A 185 -2.11 -14.17 18.26
N ASN A 186 -1.70 -13.16 19.03
CA ASN A 186 -2.28 -12.87 20.34
C ASN A 186 -3.77 -12.46 20.28
N GLN A 187 -4.28 -12.05 19.11
CA GLN A 187 -5.70 -11.67 18.94
C GLN A 187 -6.66 -12.86 18.84
N LYS A 188 -6.14 -14.10 18.80
CA LYS A 188 -6.97 -15.30 18.59
C LYS A 188 -8.06 -15.45 19.64
N ALA A 189 -7.73 -15.26 20.92
CA ALA A 189 -8.70 -15.43 22.01
C ALA A 189 -9.85 -14.42 21.91
N ALA A 190 -9.54 -13.16 21.59
CA ALA A 190 -10.55 -12.11 21.41
C ALA A 190 -11.44 -12.38 20.19
N ASN A 191 -10.85 -12.84 19.07
CA ASN A 191 -11.59 -13.17 17.85
C ASN A 191 -12.45 -14.44 17.95
N ALA A 192 -12.09 -15.38 18.84
CA ALA A 192 -12.88 -16.58 19.10
C ALA A 192 -14.14 -16.33 19.96
N GLY A 193 -14.23 -15.17 20.62
CA GLY A 193 -15.40 -14.78 21.40
C GLY A 193 -16.54 -14.22 20.55
N ASP A 194 -17.72 -14.07 21.17
CA ASP A 194 -18.91 -13.51 20.51
C ASP A 194 -18.99 -11.97 20.58
N ASP A 195 -18.18 -11.35 21.44
CA ASP A 195 -18.14 -9.89 21.62
C ASP A 195 -17.38 -9.22 20.48
N GLU A 196 -18.12 -8.67 19.51
CA GLU A 196 -17.57 -7.96 18.36
C GLU A 196 -16.72 -6.74 18.76
N SER A 197 -17.02 -6.10 19.89
CA SER A 197 -16.23 -4.96 20.38
C SER A 197 -14.86 -5.39 20.90
N ALA A 198 -14.71 -6.65 21.34
CA ALA A 198 -13.43 -7.19 21.77
C ALA A 198 -12.55 -7.63 20.60
N LYS A 199 -13.15 -8.01 19.45
CA LYS A 199 -12.42 -8.53 18.29
C LYS A 199 -11.46 -7.52 17.68
N LEU A 200 -10.40 -8.03 17.06
CA LEU A 200 -9.40 -7.23 16.36
C LEU A 200 -9.05 -7.93 15.05
N TYR A 201 -9.52 -7.38 13.93
CA TYR A 201 -9.28 -7.91 12.60
C TYR A 201 -7.92 -7.48 12.07
N CYS A 202 -7.13 -8.42 11.56
CA CYS A 202 -5.73 -8.17 11.21
C CYS A 202 -5.54 -8.02 9.70
N ILE A 203 -4.63 -7.14 9.31
CA ILE A 203 -4.20 -6.95 7.92
C ILE A 203 -2.68 -6.96 7.91
N TYR A 204 -2.09 -7.92 7.21
CA TYR A 204 -0.65 -8.01 7.02
C TYR A 204 -0.28 -7.62 5.59
N VAL A 205 0.39 -6.48 5.42
CA VAL A 205 0.82 -5.98 4.11
C VAL A 205 2.30 -6.29 3.90
N ALA A 206 2.59 -7.26 3.03
CA ALA A 206 3.94 -7.61 2.62
C ALA A 206 4.38 -6.79 1.40
N ILE A 207 5.40 -5.95 1.57
CA ILE A 207 5.88 -5.00 0.56
C ILE A 207 7.32 -5.38 0.20
N GLY A 208 7.57 -5.72 -1.06
CA GLY A 208 8.89 -6.08 -1.56
C GLY A 208 9.52 -7.28 -0.83
N GLN A 209 8.73 -8.12 -0.16
CA GLN A 209 9.20 -9.32 0.52
C GLN A 209 9.43 -10.45 -0.47
N LYS A 210 10.29 -11.42 -0.12
CA LYS A 210 10.43 -12.64 -0.92
C LYS A 210 9.14 -13.45 -0.84
N ARG A 211 8.70 -14.01 -1.98
CA ARG A 211 7.49 -14.84 -2.05
C ARG A 211 7.53 -16.02 -1.08
N SER A 212 8.70 -16.65 -0.89
CA SER A 212 8.89 -17.72 0.09
C SER A 212 8.69 -17.28 1.54
N THR A 213 9.13 -16.06 1.89
CA THR A 213 8.93 -15.48 3.22
C THR A 213 7.46 -15.21 3.48
N VAL A 214 6.74 -14.65 2.50
CA VAL A 214 5.29 -14.43 2.61
C VAL A 214 4.55 -15.77 2.79
N ALA A 215 4.90 -16.78 2.01
CA ALA A 215 4.30 -18.11 2.13
C ALA A 215 4.54 -18.74 3.52
N GLN A 216 5.75 -18.58 4.09
CA GLN A 216 6.06 -19.06 5.44
C GLN A 216 5.24 -18.33 6.51
N ILE A 217 5.04 -17.02 6.36
CA ILE A 217 4.20 -16.23 7.28
C ILE A 217 2.75 -16.68 7.19
N VAL A 218 2.19 -16.78 5.97
CA VAL A 218 0.82 -17.28 5.76
C VAL A 218 0.64 -18.65 6.40
N LYS A 219 1.58 -19.57 6.16
CA LYS A 219 1.55 -20.90 6.77
C LYS A 219 1.56 -20.83 8.31
N THR A 220 2.40 -19.97 8.89
CA THR A 220 2.45 -19.79 10.35
C THR A 220 1.11 -19.27 10.89
N LEU A 221 0.49 -18.30 10.20
CA LEU A 221 -0.83 -17.79 10.55
C LEU A 221 -1.93 -18.85 10.39
N GLU A 222 -1.86 -19.70 9.36
CA GLU A 222 -2.81 -20.81 9.15
C GLU A 222 -2.66 -21.86 10.27
N GLU A 223 -1.44 -22.32 10.57
CA GLU A 223 -1.17 -23.32 11.61
C GLU A 223 -1.59 -22.83 13.00
N ALA A 224 -1.45 -21.52 13.26
CA ALA A 224 -1.90 -20.92 14.51
C ALA A 224 -3.41 -20.61 14.53
N GLY A 225 -4.13 -20.77 13.42
CA GLY A 225 -5.55 -20.41 13.29
C GLY A 225 -5.82 -18.90 13.25
N ALA A 226 -4.81 -18.09 12.96
CA ALA A 226 -4.91 -16.63 12.89
C ALA A 226 -5.43 -16.12 11.54
N MET A 227 -5.36 -16.95 10.48
CA MET A 227 -5.90 -16.58 9.17
C MET A 227 -7.42 -16.32 9.21
N GLU A 228 -8.17 -16.91 10.14
CA GLU A 228 -9.63 -16.71 10.24
C GLU A 228 -10.04 -15.24 10.42
N TYR A 229 -9.16 -14.43 11.00
CA TYR A 229 -9.37 -13.00 11.22
C TYR A 229 -8.31 -12.12 10.55
N THR A 230 -7.49 -12.67 9.64
CA THR A 230 -6.39 -11.95 8.99
C THR A 230 -6.55 -11.89 7.47
N ILE A 231 -6.32 -10.71 6.89
CA ILE A 231 -6.14 -10.50 5.45
C ILE A 231 -4.64 -10.34 5.17
N VAL A 232 -4.12 -11.00 4.13
CA VAL A 232 -2.73 -10.80 3.70
C VAL A 232 -2.72 -10.11 2.33
N VAL A 233 -2.13 -8.92 2.27
CA VAL A 233 -1.89 -8.19 1.01
C VAL A 233 -0.43 -8.38 0.63
N ALA A 234 -0.15 -8.93 -0.55
CA ALA A 234 1.20 -9.26 -0.96
C ALA A 234 1.61 -8.58 -2.27
N ALA A 235 2.60 -7.69 -2.19
CA ALA A 235 3.38 -7.21 -3.31
C ALA A 235 4.83 -7.68 -3.14
N THR A 236 5.16 -8.84 -3.70
CA THR A 236 6.48 -9.45 -3.52
C THR A 236 7.57 -8.72 -4.31
N ALA A 237 8.84 -8.97 -4.00
CA ALA A 237 9.99 -8.35 -4.67
C ALA A 237 10.05 -8.58 -6.19
N SER A 238 9.39 -9.62 -6.71
CA SER A 238 9.30 -9.91 -8.15
C SER A 238 8.22 -9.11 -8.87
N GLU A 239 7.33 -8.45 -8.13
CA GLU A 239 6.26 -7.64 -8.68
C GLU A 239 6.77 -6.23 -9.01
N PRO A 240 6.20 -5.56 -10.02
CA PRO A 240 6.64 -4.23 -10.44
C PRO A 240 6.44 -3.19 -9.33
N ALA A 241 7.28 -2.14 -9.35
CA ALA A 241 7.29 -1.08 -8.33
C ALA A 241 5.91 -0.44 -8.07
N PRO A 242 5.03 -0.21 -9.07
CA PRO A 242 3.69 0.32 -8.84
C PRO A 242 2.81 -0.53 -7.91
N LEU A 243 2.94 -1.86 -7.97
CA LEU A 243 2.21 -2.74 -7.05
C LEU A 243 2.77 -2.65 -5.62
N GLN A 244 4.09 -2.56 -5.47
CA GLN A 244 4.72 -2.37 -4.15
C GLN A 244 4.35 -1.01 -3.53
N PHE A 245 4.27 0.03 -4.35
CA PHE A 245 3.77 1.35 -3.94
C PHE A 245 2.31 1.31 -3.48
N LEU A 246 1.45 0.58 -4.21
CA LEU A 246 0.01 0.52 -3.97
C LEU A 246 -0.37 -0.34 -2.77
N ALA A 247 0.39 -1.39 -2.46
CA ALA A 247 0.03 -2.40 -1.46
C ALA A 247 -0.38 -1.81 -0.09
N PRO A 248 0.31 -0.81 0.47
CA PRO A 248 -0.09 -0.22 1.75
C PRO A 248 -1.41 0.53 1.69
N PHE A 249 -1.70 1.21 0.57
CA PHE A 249 -2.99 1.89 0.36
C PHE A 249 -4.14 0.89 0.22
N ALA A 250 -3.92 -0.20 -0.52
CA ALA A 250 -4.90 -1.29 -0.65
C ALA A 250 -5.19 -1.94 0.71
N GLY A 251 -4.15 -2.30 1.46
CA GLY A 251 -4.29 -2.84 2.82
C GLY A 251 -4.98 -1.86 3.76
N CYS A 252 -4.66 -0.57 3.68
CA CYS A 252 -5.32 0.48 4.46
C CYS A 252 -6.82 0.52 4.16
N ALA A 253 -7.23 0.53 2.88
CA ALA A 253 -8.65 0.51 2.51
C ALA A 253 -9.38 -0.74 3.05
N MET A 254 -8.73 -1.90 3.03
CA MET A 254 -9.27 -3.13 3.64
C MET A 254 -9.40 -3.02 5.16
N GLY A 255 -8.45 -2.36 5.83
CA GLY A 255 -8.50 -2.07 7.27
C GLY A 255 -9.55 -1.04 7.65
N GLU A 256 -9.73 -0.01 6.83
CA GLU A 256 -10.73 1.05 7.03
C GLU A 256 -12.15 0.51 6.98
N PHE A 257 -12.42 -0.54 6.21
CA PHE A 257 -13.72 -1.21 6.26
C PHE A 257 -14.09 -1.62 7.69
N PHE A 258 -13.14 -2.15 8.48
CA PHE A 258 -13.42 -2.52 9.86
C PHE A 258 -13.67 -1.29 10.72
N ARG A 259 -12.79 -0.28 10.65
CA ARG A 259 -12.92 1.00 11.36
C ARG A 259 -14.28 1.68 11.10
N ASP A 260 -14.66 1.78 9.84
CA ASP A 260 -15.84 2.55 9.41
C ASP A 260 -17.16 1.83 9.68
N ASN A 261 -17.10 0.52 9.96
CA ASN A 261 -18.26 -0.29 10.34
C ASN A 261 -18.27 -0.60 11.86
N GLY A 262 -17.63 0.26 12.66
CA GLY A 262 -17.64 0.17 14.13
C GLY A 262 -16.85 -1.00 14.72
N MET A 263 -16.03 -1.68 13.91
CA MET A 263 -15.13 -2.75 14.34
C MET A 263 -13.71 -2.20 14.55
N HIS A 264 -12.83 -3.07 15.06
CA HIS A 264 -11.44 -2.74 15.30
C HIS A 264 -10.52 -3.53 14.36
N GLY A 265 -9.58 -2.82 13.74
CA GLY A 265 -8.55 -3.38 12.87
C GLY A 265 -7.14 -3.14 13.40
N LEU A 266 -6.24 -4.06 13.08
CA LEU A 266 -4.79 -3.95 13.25
C LEU A 266 -4.12 -4.14 11.89
N ILE A 267 -3.40 -3.14 11.40
CA ILE A 267 -2.67 -3.20 10.13
C ILE A 267 -1.16 -3.16 10.36
N ILE A 268 -0.44 -4.08 9.72
CA ILE A 268 1.02 -4.16 9.71
C ILE A 268 1.52 -3.88 8.31
N TYR A 269 2.54 -3.02 8.19
CA TYR A 269 3.19 -2.72 6.92
C TYR A 269 4.65 -3.22 6.96
N ASP A 270 4.97 -4.32 6.27
CA ASP A 270 6.30 -4.96 6.27
C ASP A 270 6.93 -4.95 4.86
N ASP A 271 7.67 -3.91 4.45
CA ASP A 271 7.98 -2.70 5.22
C ASP A 271 7.83 -1.41 4.40
N LEU A 272 7.67 -0.27 5.08
CA LEU A 272 7.48 1.03 4.42
C LEU A 272 8.78 1.58 3.82
N SER A 273 9.95 1.09 4.24
CA SER A 273 11.22 1.45 3.58
C SER A 273 11.22 0.98 2.12
N LYS A 274 10.72 -0.24 1.85
CA LYS A 274 10.56 -0.77 0.50
C LYS A 274 9.47 -0.05 -0.30
N GLN A 275 8.39 0.41 0.34
CA GLN A 275 7.40 1.27 -0.32
C GLN A 275 8.05 2.59 -0.79
N ALA A 276 8.85 3.23 0.06
CA ALA A 276 9.56 4.46 -0.30
C ALA A 276 10.52 4.24 -1.47
N VAL A 277 11.25 3.12 -1.49
CA VAL A 277 12.14 2.75 -2.60
C VAL A 277 11.35 2.55 -3.90
N ALA A 278 10.20 1.87 -3.85
CA ALA A 278 9.33 1.71 -5.01
C ALA A 278 8.80 3.07 -5.52
N TYR A 279 8.38 3.96 -4.62
CA TYR A 279 7.93 5.30 -4.99
C TYR A 279 9.04 6.16 -5.59
N ARG A 280 10.27 6.04 -5.06
CA ARG A 280 11.46 6.68 -5.62
C ARG A 280 11.72 6.21 -7.04
N GLN A 281 11.70 4.89 -7.29
CA GLN A 281 11.88 4.33 -8.62
C GLN A 281 10.84 4.88 -9.60
N MET A 282 9.56 4.83 -9.24
CA MET A 282 8.48 5.36 -10.09
C MET A 282 8.67 6.85 -10.39
N SER A 283 9.02 7.65 -9.37
CA SER A 283 9.21 9.09 -9.52
C SER A 283 10.37 9.43 -10.46
N LEU A 284 11.49 8.72 -10.34
CA LEU A 284 12.66 8.92 -11.19
C LEU A 284 12.39 8.55 -12.66
N LEU A 285 11.69 7.45 -12.89
CA LEU A 285 11.32 7.01 -14.24
C LEU A 285 10.29 7.96 -14.89
N LEU A 286 9.39 8.53 -14.09
CA LEU A 286 8.51 9.63 -14.49
C LEU A 286 9.22 10.99 -14.58
N ARG A 287 10.54 11.03 -14.40
CA ARG A 287 11.40 12.23 -14.46
C ARG A 287 10.97 13.33 -13.51
N ARG A 288 10.37 12.98 -12.37
CA ARG A 288 10.15 13.94 -11.28
C ARG A 288 11.50 14.32 -10.67
N PRO A 289 11.75 15.61 -10.36
CA PRO A 289 12.99 16.03 -9.72
C PRO A 289 13.20 15.30 -8.38
N PRO A 290 14.38 14.68 -8.17
CA PRO A 290 14.70 14.05 -6.89
C PRO A 290 15.17 15.06 -5.84
N GLY A 291 15.01 14.71 -4.57
CA GLY A 291 15.52 15.42 -3.40
C GLY A 291 16.58 14.62 -2.64
N ARG A 292 16.55 14.69 -1.31
CA ARG A 292 17.49 13.99 -0.41
C ARG A 292 17.45 12.47 -0.64
N GLU A 293 18.62 11.83 -0.72
CA GLU A 293 18.76 10.39 -0.99
C GLU A 293 18.00 9.91 -2.25
N ALA A 294 17.84 10.84 -3.21
CA ALA A 294 17.10 10.69 -4.46
C ALA A 294 15.59 10.43 -4.32
N TYR A 295 15.00 10.52 -3.13
CA TYR A 295 13.55 10.42 -2.95
C TYR A 295 12.84 11.65 -3.51
N PRO A 296 11.59 11.52 -4.00
CA PRO A 296 10.79 12.66 -4.42
C PRO A 296 10.45 13.56 -3.23
N GLY A 297 10.21 14.85 -3.48
CA GLY A 297 9.98 15.86 -2.42
C GLY A 297 8.73 15.61 -1.56
N ASP A 298 7.80 14.79 -2.03
CA ASP A 298 6.54 14.44 -1.37
C ASP A 298 6.58 13.04 -0.71
N VAL A 299 7.76 12.43 -0.51
CA VAL A 299 7.86 11.13 0.18
C VAL A 299 7.36 11.18 1.64
N PHE A 300 7.46 12.34 2.30
CA PHE A 300 6.83 12.54 3.60
C PHE A 300 5.30 12.51 3.50
N TYR A 301 4.74 13.15 2.46
CA TYR A 301 3.31 13.16 2.20
C TYR A 301 2.77 11.75 1.91
N LEU A 302 3.56 10.91 1.22
CA LEU A 302 3.24 9.51 0.97
C LEU A 302 2.92 8.75 2.26
N HIS A 303 3.81 8.78 3.25
CA HIS A 303 3.64 8.03 4.50
C HIS A 303 2.67 8.72 5.47
N SER A 304 2.66 10.06 5.53
CA SER A 304 1.73 10.77 6.41
C SER A 304 0.28 10.59 5.99
N ARG A 305 -0.04 10.70 4.69
CA ARG A 305 -1.41 10.47 4.21
C ARG A 305 -1.87 9.01 4.34
N LEU A 306 -0.92 8.06 4.36
CA LEU A 306 -1.20 6.66 4.64
C LEU A 306 -1.48 6.43 6.12
N LEU A 307 -0.54 6.81 6.99
CA LEU A 307 -0.60 6.51 8.42
C LEU A 307 -1.68 7.32 9.15
N GLU A 308 -1.98 8.55 8.73
CA GLU A 308 -3.04 9.35 9.34
C GLU A 308 -4.46 8.79 9.12
N ARG A 309 -4.62 7.79 8.26
CA ARG A 309 -5.88 7.05 8.12
C ARG A 309 -6.08 6.04 9.24
N ALA A 310 -5.03 5.60 9.92
CA ALA A 310 -5.14 4.81 11.13
C ALA A 310 -5.52 5.73 12.30
N ALA A 311 -6.74 5.55 12.85
CA ALA A 311 -7.29 6.37 13.90
C ALA A 311 -8.40 5.62 14.67
N LYS A 312 -8.74 6.13 15.86
CA LYS A 312 -9.94 5.77 16.64
C LYS A 312 -11.06 6.77 16.36
N LEU A 313 -12.22 6.28 15.92
CA LEU A 313 -13.40 7.10 15.70
C LEU A 313 -14.17 7.34 17.01
N ASN A 314 -14.91 8.45 17.06
CA ASN A 314 -15.81 8.79 18.15
C ASN A 314 -17.15 8.04 18.06
N GLU A 315 -18.01 8.22 19.05
CA GLU A 315 -19.31 7.56 19.15
C GLU A 315 -20.22 7.85 17.95
N ASP A 316 -20.24 9.11 17.48
CA ASP A 316 -21.06 9.55 16.34
C ASP A 316 -20.63 8.92 15.01
N ASN A 317 -19.38 8.44 14.94
CA ASN A 317 -18.79 7.79 13.76
C ASN A 317 -18.58 6.28 13.97
N GLY A 318 -19.34 5.67 14.89
CA GLY A 318 -19.40 4.22 15.06
C GLY A 318 -18.33 3.61 15.97
N SER A 319 -17.45 4.42 16.58
CA SER A 319 -16.43 3.96 17.53
C SER A 319 -15.42 2.91 17.02
N GLY A 320 -15.35 2.62 15.73
CA GLY A 320 -14.33 1.70 15.22
C GLY A 320 -12.92 2.28 15.28
N SER A 321 -11.92 1.43 15.08
CA SER A 321 -10.51 1.85 15.07
C SER A 321 -9.69 1.11 14.04
N LEU A 322 -8.65 1.76 13.55
CA LEU A 322 -7.56 1.10 12.83
C LEU A 322 -6.24 1.45 13.51
N THR A 323 -5.61 0.46 14.16
CA THR A 323 -4.26 0.57 14.73
C THR A 323 -3.23 0.21 13.65
N ALA A 324 -2.14 0.95 13.56
CA ALA A 324 -1.09 0.70 12.58
C ALA A 324 0.26 0.36 13.24
N LEU A 325 0.90 -0.70 12.75
CA LEU A 325 2.27 -1.09 13.07
C LEU A 325 3.14 -0.99 11.81
N PRO A 326 3.58 0.20 11.40
CA PRO A 326 4.53 0.33 10.31
C PRO A 326 5.88 -0.26 10.70
N VAL A 327 6.48 -1.03 9.81
CA VAL A 327 7.86 -1.52 9.93
C VAL A 327 8.78 -0.64 9.09
N ILE A 328 9.93 -0.26 9.67
CA ILE A 328 11.03 0.40 8.96
C ILE A 328 12.31 -0.39 9.18
N GLU A 329 12.98 -0.70 8.09
CA GLU A 329 14.35 -1.22 8.11
C GLU A 329 15.34 -0.06 8.08
N THR A 330 16.20 0.00 9.10
CA THR A 330 17.39 0.88 9.13
C THR A 330 18.58 0.21 8.45
N GLN A 331 19.59 1.00 8.11
CA GLN A 331 20.86 0.51 7.60
C GLN A 331 21.95 0.85 8.61
N ALA A 332 22.65 -0.17 9.12
CA ALA A 332 23.70 0.00 10.13
C ALA A 332 23.25 0.81 11.37
N ASN A 333 22.03 0.55 11.81
CA ASN A 333 21.36 1.18 12.94
C ASN A 333 21.19 2.71 12.82
N ASP A 334 21.30 3.26 11.60
CA ASP A 334 21.14 4.69 11.35
C ASP A 334 19.66 5.10 11.34
N VAL A 335 19.20 5.58 12.49
CA VAL A 335 17.86 6.18 12.66
C VAL A 335 17.76 7.60 12.13
N SER A 336 18.89 8.24 11.79
CA SER A 336 18.94 9.63 11.29
C SER A 336 18.80 9.71 9.76
N ALA A 337 18.74 8.56 9.09
CA ALA A 337 18.42 8.46 7.68
C ALA A 337 17.04 9.06 7.36
N TYR A 338 16.86 9.47 6.10
CA TYR A 338 15.72 10.32 5.73
C TYR A 338 14.35 9.67 5.97
N ILE A 339 14.18 8.40 5.57
CA ILE A 339 12.90 7.69 5.73
C ILE A 339 12.59 7.36 7.20
N PRO A 340 13.52 6.78 7.98
CA PRO A 340 13.35 6.62 9.43
C PRO A 340 12.89 7.90 10.14
N THR A 341 13.60 9.01 9.93
CA THR A 341 13.28 10.30 10.57
C THR A 341 11.87 10.78 10.22
N ASN A 342 11.47 10.65 8.96
CA ASN A 342 10.12 11.02 8.53
C ASN A 342 9.06 10.19 9.25
N VAL A 343 9.20 8.86 9.28
CA VAL A 343 8.18 7.99 9.87
C VAL A 343 8.12 8.13 11.39
N ILE A 344 9.26 8.30 12.07
CA ILE A 344 9.31 8.63 13.51
C ILE A 344 8.49 9.88 13.81
N SER A 345 8.55 10.90 12.96
CA SER A 345 7.78 12.15 13.16
C SER A 345 6.28 12.04 12.83
N ILE A 346 5.85 10.94 12.21
CA ILE A 346 4.45 10.69 11.82
C ILE A 346 3.76 9.77 12.84
N THR A 347 4.48 8.80 13.40
CA THR A 347 3.93 7.84 14.35
C THR A 347 3.82 8.41 15.77
N ASP A 348 2.97 7.81 16.58
CA ASP A 348 2.69 8.26 17.95
C ASP A 348 3.71 7.74 18.97
N GLY A 349 4.49 6.72 18.57
CA GLY A 349 5.56 6.10 19.34
C GLY A 349 6.44 5.22 18.46
N GLN A 350 7.47 4.63 19.07
CA GLN A 350 8.38 3.72 18.41
C GLN A 350 8.88 2.61 19.33
N ILE A 351 8.98 1.41 18.77
CA ILE A 351 9.64 0.23 19.29
C ILE A 351 10.95 0.08 18.53
N PHE A 352 12.06 0.48 19.16
CA PHE A 352 13.38 0.43 18.56
C PHE A 352 14.07 -0.90 18.87
N LEU A 353 14.45 -1.63 17.82
CA LEU A 353 15.11 -2.93 17.93
C LEU A 353 16.60 -2.84 17.59
N GLU A 354 17.44 -3.20 18.55
CA GLU A 354 18.89 -3.15 18.39
C GLU A 354 19.51 -4.53 18.14
N THR A 355 20.44 -4.54 17.20
CA THR A 355 21.24 -5.72 16.84
C THR A 355 22.09 -6.21 18.02
N ASP A 356 22.67 -5.28 18.80
CA ASP A 356 23.55 -5.64 19.92
C ASP A 356 22.79 -6.35 21.05
N LEU A 357 21.61 -5.84 21.42
CA LEU A 357 20.73 -6.50 22.41
C LEU A 357 20.30 -7.89 21.92
N PHE A 358 19.99 -8.02 20.64
CA PHE A 358 19.60 -9.31 20.04
C PHE A 358 20.71 -10.37 20.16
N PHE A 359 21.97 -9.97 19.93
CA PHE A 359 23.14 -10.86 20.05
C PHE A 359 23.57 -11.11 21.50
N GLN A 360 23.22 -10.22 22.43
CA GLN A 360 23.36 -10.47 23.88
C GLN A 360 22.30 -11.43 24.44
N GLY A 361 21.33 -11.84 23.62
CA GLY A 361 20.28 -12.80 24.01
C GLY A 361 18.98 -12.15 24.50
N ILE A 362 18.88 -10.82 24.46
CA ILE A 362 17.66 -10.10 24.81
C ILE A 362 16.70 -10.15 23.61
N ARG A 363 15.58 -10.86 23.77
CA ARG A 363 14.57 -11.07 22.71
C ARG A 363 13.16 -10.96 23.31
N PRO A 364 12.29 -10.04 22.83
CA PRO A 364 12.53 -9.08 21.75
C PRO A 364 13.60 -8.05 22.13
N ALA A 365 14.39 -7.62 21.14
CA ALA A 365 15.58 -6.79 21.33
C ALA A 365 15.25 -5.29 21.44
N VAL A 366 14.27 -4.95 22.29
CA VAL A 366 13.77 -3.59 22.49
C VAL A 366 14.76 -2.80 23.34
N ASN A 367 15.19 -1.62 22.86
CA ASN A 367 16.03 -0.67 23.62
C ASN A 367 15.17 0.26 24.48
#